data_AF-A0A2E7LD25-F1
#
_entry.id   AF-A0A2E7LD25-F1
#
_cell.length_a   1.000
_cell.length_b   1.000
_cell.length_c   1.000
_cell.angle_alpha   90.00
_cell.angle_beta   90.00
_cell.angle_gamma   90.00
#
_symmetry.space_group_name_H-M   'P 1'
#
loop_
_entity.id
_entity.type
_entity.pdbx_description
1 polymer ?
#
loop_
_entity_poly.entity_id
_entity_poly.type
_entity_poly.pdbx_seq_one_letter_code
_entity_poly.pdbx_strand_id
1 'polypeptide(L)'
;YHCSILYGLDDSRSPDNVEFGKYLAGWRKTCDHLLIWHYDMNPREYWLPFPNLRAQPANFRTFARSNGRGIFMQGCAENTELSDLRVYVMTSLIWDPSRDIDTLIDEFLTLYYQQAAPPIRQWIDLFHDQALASGKMSNINSPAQGYGLDAPLGEKGMRLFQQAMKLARTPELKRRVEKVSVTALRLAVEPVWWNAIEAPRRARILKTSVAEERVSLTPAQLQRYRTLVRELFALAAKHGMAMYYEGGKLERARDAIRGYYGLQSGESL
;
A
#
# COMPACT_ATOMS: atom_id res chain seq x y z
N TYR A 1 6.91 9.46 16.98
CA TYR A 1 7.05 10.36 15.81
C TYR A 1 6.25 9.76 14.68
N HIS A 2 5.16 10.42 14.29
CA HIS A 2 4.32 9.97 13.18
C HIS A 2 4.47 11.02 12.09
N CYS A 3 5.19 10.69 11.02
CA CYS A 3 5.21 11.52 9.81
C CYS A 3 4.06 11.10 8.90
N SER A 4 3.51 12.04 8.14
CA SER A 4 2.62 11.72 7.05
C SER A 4 3.41 11.06 5.91
N ILE A 5 2.87 9.98 5.36
CA ILE A 5 3.44 9.33 4.17
C ILE A 5 3.06 10.05 2.86
N LEU A 6 1.98 10.85 2.89
CA LEU A 6 1.39 11.46 1.69
C LEU A 6 2.10 12.74 1.27
N TYR A 7 2.62 13.46 2.25
CA TYR A 7 3.29 14.74 2.06
C TYR A 7 4.79 14.56 2.24
N GLY A 8 5.57 15.28 1.45
CA GLY A 8 7.03 15.35 1.67
C GLY A 8 7.36 15.94 3.03
N LEU A 9 8.55 15.64 3.55
CA LEU A 9 9.04 16.23 4.80
C LEU A 9 9.23 17.76 4.73
N ASP A 10 9.31 18.31 3.52
CA ASP A 10 9.42 19.75 3.25
C ASP A 10 8.06 20.42 2.97
N ASP A 11 6.96 19.67 3.02
CA ASP A 11 5.62 20.16 2.69
C ASP A 11 4.91 20.72 3.93
N SER A 12 4.63 22.02 3.90
CA SER A 12 3.98 22.74 5.00
C SER A 12 2.53 22.32 5.25
N ARG A 13 1.90 21.60 4.32
CA ARG A 13 0.55 21.05 4.50
C ARG A 13 0.49 19.99 5.59
N SER A 14 1.62 19.38 5.97
CA SER A 14 1.68 18.39 7.06
C SER A 14 2.35 18.98 8.31
N PRO A 15 1.58 19.40 9.34
CA PRO A 15 2.14 19.89 10.60
C PRO A 15 3.05 18.86 11.28
N ASP A 16 2.69 17.57 11.19
CA ASP A 16 3.50 16.47 11.72
C ASP A 16 4.89 16.40 11.06
N ASN A 17 4.97 16.55 9.74
CA ASN A 17 6.24 16.55 9.01
C ASN A 17 7.05 17.82 9.31
N VAL A 18 6.39 18.97 9.41
CA VAL A 18 7.03 20.24 9.81
C VAL A 18 7.65 20.12 11.20
N GLU A 19 6.92 19.52 12.15
CA GLU A 19 7.44 19.26 13.49
C GLU A 19 8.61 18.27 13.46
N PHE A 20 8.52 17.20 12.66
CA PHE A 20 9.64 16.29 12.46
C PHE A 20 10.88 16.98 11.89
N GLY A 21 10.71 17.91 10.95
CA GLY A 21 11.79 18.73 10.42
C GLY A 21 12.54 19.52 11.50
N LYS A 22 11.86 19.97 12.55
CA LYS A 22 12.51 20.63 13.71
C LYS A 22 13.36 19.66 14.52
N TYR A 23 12.89 18.44 14.75
CA TYR A 23 13.70 17.41 15.42
C TYR A 23 14.95 17.09 14.60
N LEU A 24 14.80 16.92 13.29
CA LEU A 24 15.92 16.65 12.38
C LEU A 24 16.95 17.79 12.39
N ALA A 25 16.49 19.05 12.38
CA ALA A 25 17.36 20.23 12.51
C ALA A 25 18.03 20.32 13.88
N GLY A 26 17.35 19.90 14.96
CA GLY A 26 17.90 19.80 16.30
C GLY A 26 19.03 18.76 16.37
N TRP A 27 18.76 17.53 15.91
CA TRP A 27 19.76 16.46 15.88
C TRP A 27 20.98 16.83 15.05
N ARG A 28 20.80 17.51 13.91
CA ARG A 28 21.90 18.01 13.08
C ARG A 28 22.87 18.92 13.86
N LYS A 29 22.41 19.64 14.88
CA LYS A 29 23.26 20.51 15.71
C LYS A 29 24.04 19.76 16.78
N THR A 30 23.61 18.55 17.14
CA THR A 30 24.16 17.79 18.27
C THR A 30 24.92 16.54 17.85
N CYS A 31 24.88 16.16 16.57
CA CYS A 31 25.64 15.02 16.05
C CYS A 31 26.11 15.23 14.61
N ASP A 32 27.28 14.68 14.30
CA ASP A 32 27.90 14.79 12.97
C ASP A 32 27.41 13.73 11.98
N HIS A 33 26.80 12.66 12.51
CA HIS A 33 26.44 11.46 11.75
C HIS A 33 25.04 10.99 12.12
N LEU A 34 24.08 11.21 11.22
CA LEU A 34 22.73 10.66 11.34
C LEU A 34 22.55 9.46 10.42
N LEU A 35 22.10 8.34 11.00
CA LEU A 35 21.60 7.18 10.27
C LEU A 35 20.08 7.20 10.35
N ILE A 36 19.42 7.20 9.20
CA ILE A 36 17.98 7.40 9.10
C ILE A 36 17.32 6.07 8.74
N TRP A 37 16.40 5.62 9.57
CA TRP A 37 15.52 4.50 9.24
C TRP A 37 14.22 5.07 8.65
N HIS A 38 13.97 4.77 7.38
CA HIS A 38 12.75 5.16 6.67
C HIS A 38 12.00 3.94 6.14
N TYR A 39 10.71 4.09 5.88
CA TYR A 39 9.82 3.00 5.49
C TYR A 39 9.21 3.28 4.10
N ASP A 40 9.18 2.25 3.26
CA ASP A 40 8.52 2.26 1.95
C ASP A 40 7.42 1.19 1.83
N MET A 41 6.84 0.80 2.96
CA MET A 41 5.81 -0.22 3.04
C MET A 41 4.83 0.07 4.17
N ASN A 42 3.63 -0.52 4.08
CA ASN A 42 2.66 -0.55 5.17
C ASN A 42 2.82 -1.85 5.97
N PRO A 43 3.37 -1.83 7.20
CA PRO A 43 3.57 -3.04 8.00
C PRO A 43 2.25 -3.69 8.44
N ARG A 44 1.14 -2.95 8.40
CA ARG A 44 -0.20 -3.49 8.68
C ARG A 44 -0.73 -4.35 7.56
N GLU A 45 -0.36 -4.02 6.33
CA GLU A 45 -1.02 -4.57 5.17
C GLU A 45 -0.20 -4.42 3.89
N TYR A 46 0.45 -5.51 3.52
CA TYR A 46 1.39 -5.57 2.40
C TYR A 46 0.75 -5.50 1.02
N TRP A 47 -0.56 -5.68 0.92
CA TRP A 47 -1.27 -5.65 -0.37
C TRP A 47 -2.09 -4.38 -0.57
N LEU A 48 -2.28 -3.59 0.48
CA LEU A 48 -3.01 -2.33 0.39
C LEU A 48 -2.17 -1.31 -0.39
N PRO A 49 -2.76 -0.56 -1.36
CA PRO A 49 -2.06 0.52 -2.04
C PRO A 49 -1.44 1.50 -1.06
N PHE A 50 -0.15 1.80 -1.24
CA PHE A 50 0.61 2.61 -0.30
C PHE A 50 1.03 3.94 -0.96
N PRO A 51 0.28 5.03 -0.75
CA PRO A 51 0.38 6.29 -1.51
C PRO A 51 1.55 7.21 -1.11
N ASN A 52 2.76 6.67 -0.99
CA ASN A 52 3.93 7.43 -0.56
C ASN A 52 4.94 7.76 -1.67
N LEU A 53 4.85 7.15 -2.86
CA LEU A 53 5.90 7.25 -3.90
C LEU A 53 6.23 8.71 -4.23
N ARG A 54 5.20 9.55 -4.40
CA ARG A 54 5.35 10.97 -4.76
C ARG A 54 5.99 11.83 -3.66
N ALA A 55 5.94 11.40 -2.40
CA ALA A 55 6.59 12.10 -1.29
C ALA A 55 8.09 11.76 -1.16
N GLN A 56 8.52 10.61 -1.69
CA GLN A 56 9.87 10.10 -1.45
C GLN A 56 11.00 11.03 -1.93
N PRO A 57 10.97 11.62 -3.14
CA PRO A 57 12.07 12.50 -3.56
C PRO A 57 12.35 13.64 -2.59
N ALA A 58 11.29 14.27 -2.05
CA ALA A 58 11.41 15.32 -1.05
C ALA A 58 12.01 14.82 0.28
N ASN A 59 11.57 13.64 0.73
CA ASN A 59 12.09 13.00 1.93
C ASN A 59 13.60 12.72 1.81
N PHE A 60 14.01 12.11 0.69
CA PHE A 60 15.41 11.82 0.42
C PHE A 60 16.29 13.08 0.33
N ARG A 61 15.81 14.16 -0.32
CA ARG A 61 16.53 15.45 -0.33
C ARG A 61 16.66 16.05 1.07
N THR A 62 15.63 15.91 1.89
CA THR A 62 15.65 16.37 3.29
C THR A 62 16.71 15.61 4.09
N PHE A 63 16.76 14.29 3.92
CA PHE A 63 17.77 13.43 4.57
C PHE A 63 19.20 13.72 4.11
N ALA A 64 19.41 13.95 2.82
CA ALA A 64 20.72 14.33 2.29
C ALA A 64 21.23 15.67 2.86
N ARG A 65 20.31 16.59 3.18
CA ARG A 65 20.63 17.91 3.78
C ARG A 65 20.86 17.87 5.29
N SER A 66 20.52 16.78 5.98
CA SER A 66 20.47 16.71 7.44
C SER A 66 21.71 16.08 8.10
N ASN A 67 22.93 16.24 7.56
CA ASN A 67 24.11 15.47 7.98
C ASN A 67 23.88 13.93 7.94
N GLY A 68 22.94 13.48 7.10
CA GLY A 68 22.64 12.07 6.91
C GLY A 68 23.85 11.36 6.30
N ARG A 69 24.37 10.33 7.00
CA ARG A 69 25.47 9.48 6.53
C ARG A 69 24.99 8.18 5.89
N GLY A 70 23.75 7.79 6.17
CA GLY A 70 23.14 6.59 5.61
C GLY A 70 21.63 6.57 5.82
N ILE A 71 20.94 5.92 4.89
CA ILE A 71 19.51 5.65 4.97
C ILE A 71 19.34 4.14 4.93
N PHE A 72 18.68 3.58 5.94
CA PHE A 72 18.13 2.24 5.87
C PHE A 72 16.67 2.36 5.40
N MET A 73 16.41 1.91 4.18
CA MET A 73 15.07 1.87 3.61
C MET A 73 14.42 0.52 3.89
N GLN A 74 13.47 0.47 4.81
CA GLN A 74 12.68 -0.71 5.05
C GLN A 74 11.53 -0.80 4.05
N GLY A 75 11.75 -1.57 3.00
CA GLY A 75 10.70 -2.05 2.11
C GLY A 75 10.06 -3.35 2.64
N CYS A 76 9.25 -3.97 1.79
CA CYS A 76 8.76 -5.32 2.04
C CYS A 76 9.48 -6.34 1.16
N ALA A 77 9.33 -7.62 1.50
CA ALA A 77 9.82 -8.73 0.69
C ALA A 77 9.10 -8.81 -0.67
N GLU A 78 9.47 -9.79 -1.49
CA GLU A 78 8.77 -10.06 -2.75
C GLU A 78 7.27 -10.32 -2.53
N ASN A 79 6.50 -10.10 -3.60
CA ASN A 79 5.07 -10.41 -3.68
C ASN A 79 4.16 -9.51 -2.82
N THR A 80 4.57 -8.27 -2.61
CA THR A 80 3.74 -7.22 -1.99
C THR A 80 3.42 -6.12 -2.97
N GLU A 81 2.58 -5.18 -2.54
CA GLU A 81 2.13 -4.00 -3.28
C GLU A 81 3.31 -3.28 -3.94
N LEU A 82 3.31 -3.28 -5.28
CA LEU A 82 4.30 -2.65 -6.13
C LEU A 82 5.77 -2.93 -5.75
N SER A 83 6.06 -4.04 -5.05
CA SER A 83 7.39 -4.37 -4.49
C SER A 83 8.53 -4.16 -5.47
N ASP A 84 8.41 -4.67 -6.70
CA ASP A 84 9.44 -4.55 -7.73
C ASP A 84 9.70 -3.07 -8.13
N LEU A 85 8.64 -2.28 -8.31
CA LEU A 85 8.72 -0.86 -8.64
C LEU A 85 9.32 -0.07 -7.47
N ARG A 86 8.89 -0.37 -6.25
CA ARG A 86 9.35 0.27 -5.02
C ARG A 86 10.85 0.11 -4.84
N VAL A 87 11.37 -1.11 -4.98
CA VAL A 87 12.81 -1.36 -4.91
C VAL A 87 13.55 -0.55 -5.97
N TYR A 88 13.07 -0.53 -7.21
CA TYR A 88 13.68 0.25 -8.29
C TYR A 88 13.73 1.76 -7.99
N VAL A 89 12.61 2.33 -7.58
CA VAL A 89 12.50 3.76 -7.25
C VAL A 89 13.36 4.11 -6.04
N MET A 90 13.26 3.35 -4.94
CA MET A 90 13.98 3.67 -3.72
C MET A 90 15.49 3.54 -3.91
N THR A 91 15.97 2.52 -4.60
CA THR A 91 17.42 2.39 -4.90
C THR A 91 17.91 3.51 -5.80
N SER A 92 17.10 3.94 -6.77
CA SER A 92 17.40 5.09 -7.62
C SER A 92 17.50 6.40 -6.84
N LEU A 93 16.60 6.64 -5.88
CA LEU A 93 16.59 7.85 -5.06
C LEU A 93 17.66 7.85 -3.96
N ILE A 94 18.05 6.68 -3.45
CA ILE A 94 19.22 6.52 -2.57
C ILE A 94 20.49 6.98 -3.31
N TRP A 95 20.62 6.61 -4.58
CA TRP A 95 21.78 7.00 -5.40
C TRP A 95 21.74 8.47 -5.79
N ASP A 96 20.58 8.97 -6.25
CA ASP A 96 20.39 10.36 -6.65
C ASP A 96 18.99 10.88 -6.25
N PRO A 97 18.89 11.70 -5.19
CA PRO A 97 17.61 12.23 -4.70
C PRO A 97 17.05 13.39 -5.56
N SER A 98 17.78 13.82 -6.60
CA SER A 98 17.31 14.84 -7.54
C SER A 98 16.46 14.26 -8.67
N ARG A 99 16.47 12.94 -8.86
CA ARG A 99 15.69 12.27 -9.90
C ARG A 99 14.19 12.52 -9.74
N ASP A 100 13.53 12.69 -10.88
CA ASP A 100 12.09 12.85 -10.96
C ASP A 100 11.37 11.51 -10.75
N ILE A 101 10.33 11.52 -9.90
CA ILE A 101 9.62 10.30 -9.51
C ILE A 101 8.77 9.75 -10.66
N ASP A 102 8.15 10.62 -11.44
CA ASP A 102 7.29 10.19 -12.55
C ASP A 102 8.13 9.55 -13.66
N THR A 103 9.30 10.11 -13.95
CA THR A 103 10.29 9.53 -14.87
C THR A 103 10.73 8.14 -14.42
N LEU A 104 11.03 7.96 -13.13
CA LEU A 104 11.42 6.66 -12.57
C LEU A 104 10.30 5.61 -12.69
N ILE A 105 9.07 6.01 -12.37
CA ILE A 105 7.90 5.14 -12.47
C ILE A 105 7.69 4.74 -13.92
N ASP A 106 7.68 5.70 -14.85
CA ASP A 106 7.43 5.44 -16.27
C ASP A 106 8.53 4.57 -16.90
N GLU A 107 9.80 4.82 -16.56
CA GLU A 107 10.92 4.00 -16.98
C GLU A 107 10.74 2.54 -16.53
N PHE A 108 10.49 2.31 -15.24
CA PHE A 108 10.28 0.96 -14.71
C PHE A 108 9.09 0.28 -15.37
N LEU A 109 7.94 0.97 -15.45
CA LEU A 109 6.73 0.37 -16.01
C LEU A 109 6.92 0.02 -17.48
N THR A 110 7.58 0.88 -18.26
CA THR A 110 7.89 0.63 -19.68
C THR A 110 8.78 -0.60 -19.83
N LEU A 111 9.86 -0.71 -19.05
CA LEU A 111 10.81 -1.82 -19.15
C LEU A 111 10.23 -3.14 -18.62
N TYR A 112 9.48 -3.08 -17.52
CA TYR A 112 9.02 -4.25 -16.78
C TYR A 112 7.64 -4.77 -17.23
N TYR A 113 6.71 -3.86 -17.56
CA TYR A 113 5.35 -4.18 -17.99
C TYR A 113 5.06 -3.90 -19.48
N GLN A 114 5.96 -3.25 -20.21
CA GLN A 114 5.87 -3.05 -21.66
C GLN A 114 4.50 -2.51 -22.09
N GLN A 115 3.80 -3.18 -23.02
CA GLN A 115 2.50 -2.73 -23.53
C GLN A 115 1.41 -2.70 -22.44
N ALA A 116 1.60 -3.40 -21.32
CA ALA A 116 0.68 -3.37 -20.19
C ALA A 116 0.96 -2.22 -19.21
N ALA A 117 1.99 -1.40 -19.44
CA ALA A 117 2.36 -0.28 -18.57
C ALA A 117 1.27 0.79 -18.39
N PRO A 118 0.57 1.28 -19.44
CA PRO A 118 -0.29 2.45 -19.29
C PRO A 118 -1.45 2.27 -18.28
N PRO A 119 -2.20 1.15 -18.25
CA PRO A 119 -3.24 0.97 -17.23
C PRO A 119 -2.68 0.84 -15.81
N ILE A 120 -1.45 0.31 -15.65
CA ILE A 120 -0.80 0.20 -14.34
C ILE A 120 -0.34 1.57 -13.86
N ARG A 121 0.20 2.41 -14.76
CA ARG A 121 0.53 3.81 -14.45
C ARG A 121 -0.71 4.57 -13.99
N GLN A 122 -1.82 4.43 -14.72
CA GLN A 122 -3.09 5.05 -14.35
C GLN A 122 -3.60 4.57 -12.98
N TRP A 123 -3.40 3.30 -12.65
CA TRP A 123 -3.75 2.80 -11.32
C TRP A 123 -2.92 3.50 -10.22
N ILE A 124 -1.62 3.65 -10.43
CA ILE A 124 -0.71 4.35 -9.51
C ILE A 124 -1.16 5.80 -9.31
N ASP A 125 -1.49 6.49 -10.40
CA ASP A 125 -1.95 7.88 -10.33
C ASP A 125 -3.27 7.98 -9.56
N LEU A 126 -4.26 7.12 -9.85
CA LEU A 126 -5.57 7.18 -9.21
C LEU A 126 -5.51 7.05 -7.69
N PHE A 127 -4.72 6.12 -7.15
CA PHE A 127 -4.68 5.97 -5.69
C PHE A 127 -3.86 7.06 -5.01
N HIS A 128 -2.82 7.61 -5.66
CA HIS A 128 -2.11 8.77 -5.14
C HIS A 128 -2.98 10.04 -5.16
N ASP A 129 -3.70 10.27 -6.26
CA ASP A 129 -4.57 11.43 -6.43
C ASP A 129 -5.72 11.40 -5.40
N GLN A 130 -6.37 10.24 -5.24
CA GLN A 130 -7.44 10.09 -4.25
C GLN A 130 -6.91 10.24 -2.82
N ALA A 131 -5.74 9.67 -2.51
CA ALA A 131 -5.15 9.81 -1.18
C ALA A 131 -4.79 11.26 -0.87
N LEU A 132 -4.17 11.99 -1.81
CA LEU A 132 -3.84 13.40 -1.65
C LEU A 132 -5.11 14.27 -1.50
N ALA A 133 -6.12 14.04 -2.34
CA ALA A 133 -7.39 14.76 -2.30
C ALA A 133 -8.17 14.55 -1.00
N SER A 134 -7.95 13.42 -0.31
CA SER A 134 -8.60 13.13 0.97
C SER A 134 -8.17 14.07 2.11
N GLY A 135 -7.03 14.76 1.96
CA GLY A 135 -6.45 15.62 3.00
C GLY A 135 -5.99 14.88 4.26
N LYS A 136 -6.00 13.54 4.27
CA LYS A 136 -5.58 12.75 5.42
C LYS A 136 -4.09 12.92 5.70
N MET A 137 -3.68 12.68 6.94
CA MET A 137 -2.28 12.71 7.38
C MET A 137 -2.00 11.43 8.15
N SER A 138 -1.81 10.35 7.38
CA SER A 138 -1.58 9.03 7.94
C SER A 138 -0.11 8.65 7.92
N ASN A 139 0.31 7.95 8.97
CA ASN A 139 1.61 7.31 9.02
C ASN A 139 1.61 5.97 8.25
N ILE A 140 2.72 5.26 8.32
CA ILE A 140 2.97 4.00 7.61
C ILE A 140 2.00 2.86 8.00
N ASN A 141 1.32 2.94 9.15
CA ASN A 141 0.57 1.84 9.76
C ASN A 141 -0.95 2.14 9.82
N SER A 142 -1.49 2.69 8.73
CA SER A 142 -2.91 3.05 8.62
C SER A 142 -3.69 2.05 7.75
N PRO A 143 -5.00 1.86 8.03
CA PRO A 143 -5.90 1.14 7.13
C PRO A 143 -6.26 1.99 5.90
N ALA A 144 -6.96 1.41 4.92
CA ALA A 144 -7.36 2.06 3.67
C ALA A 144 -8.02 3.44 3.90
N GLN A 145 -9.00 3.51 4.80
CA GLN A 145 -9.69 4.75 5.17
C GLN A 145 -8.73 5.81 5.73
N GLY A 146 -7.68 5.40 6.43
CA GLY A 146 -6.65 6.31 6.93
C GLY A 146 -5.87 6.99 5.81
N TYR A 147 -5.72 6.32 4.67
CA TYR A 147 -5.13 6.88 3.46
C TYR A 147 -6.14 7.57 2.53
N GLY A 148 -7.43 7.60 2.88
CA GLY A 148 -8.47 8.11 2.00
C GLY A 148 -8.83 7.17 0.84
N LEU A 149 -8.45 5.90 0.94
CA LEU A 149 -8.73 4.88 -0.07
C LEU A 149 -10.01 4.11 0.28
N ASP A 150 -10.73 3.64 -0.74
CA ASP A 150 -12.00 2.95 -0.60
C ASP A 150 -12.21 1.85 -1.65
N ALA A 151 -13.22 1.00 -1.45
CA ALA A 151 -13.54 -0.07 -2.39
C ALA A 151 -13.89 0.39 -3.81
N PRO A 152 -14.66 1.48 -4.03
CA PRO A 152 -14.90 2.02 -5.37
C PRO A 152 -13.62 2.32 -6.15
N LEU A 153 -12.57 2.82 -5.50
CA LEU A 153 -11.25 2.96 -6.13
C LEU A 153 -10.64 1.61 -6.50
N GLY A 154 -10.70 0.62 -5.60
CA GLY A 154 -10.27 -0.74 -5.91
C GLY A 154 -10.98 -1.34 -7.13
N GLU A 155 -12.29 -1.13 -7.26
CA GLU A 155 -13.07 -1.56 -8.43
C GLU A 155 -12.63 -0.87 -9.73
N LYS A 156 -12.25 0.42 -9.67
CA LYS A 156 -11.63 1.13 -10.81
C LYS A 156 -10.29 0.47 -11.17
N GLY A 157 -9.45 0.19 -10.17
CA GLY A 157 -8.18 -0.50 -10.35
C GLY A 157 -8.33 -1.87 -11.00
N MET A 158 -9.31 -2.67 -10.58
CA MET A 158 -9.58 -3.98 -11.20
C MET A 158 -9.87 -3.87 -12.70
N ARG A 159 -10.63 -2.84 -13.13
CA ARG A 159 -10.88 -2.58 -14.56
C ARG A 159 -9.60 -2.22 -15.31
N LEU A 160 -8.70 -1.46 -14.69
CA LEU A 160 -7.40 -1.13 -15.28
C LEU A 160 -6.52 -2.38 -15.41
N PHE A 161 -6.49 -3.25 -14.40
CA PHE A 161 -5.74 -4.50 -14.49
C PHE A 161 -6.32 -5.47 -15.52
N GLN A 162 -7.64 -5.49 -15.72
CA GLN A 162 -8.25 -6.22 -16.84
C GLN A 162 -7.77 -5.67 -18.21
N GLN A 163 -7.60 -4.36 -18.35
CA GLN A 163 -7.03 -3.77 -19.57
C GLN A 163 -5.55 -4.15 -19.72
N ALA A 164 -4.75 -4.03 -18.65
CA ALA A 164 -3.36 -4.45 -18.64
C ALA A 164 -3.20 -5.93 -19.03
N MET A 165 -4.08 -6.81 -18.55
CA MET A 165 -4.09 -8.23 -18.89
C MET A 165 -4.36 -8.50 -20.38
N LYS A 166 -5.21 -7.69 -21.03
CA LYS A 166 -5.45 -7.79 -22.48
C LYS A 166 -4.22 -7.33 -23.29
N LEU A 167 -3.46 -6.38 -22.77
CA LEU A 167 -2.23 -5.87 -23.38
C LEU A 167 -1.01 -6.76 -23.13
N ALA A 168 -1.06 -7.62 -22.11
CA ALA A 168 -0.01 -8.55 -21.76
C ALA A 168 0.08 -9.72 -22.77
N ARG A 169 1.05 -9.66 -23.69
CA ARG A 169 1.17 -10.61 -24.82
C ARG A 169 1.95 -11.89 -24.50
N THR A 170 2.78 -11.90 -23.46
CA THR A 170 3.60 -13.07 -23.08
C THR A 170 3.12 -13.69 -21.76
N PRO A 171 3.38 -14.99 -21.51
CA PRO A 171 3.06 -15.62 -20.23
C PRO A 171 3.70 -14.91 -19.04
N GLU A 172 4.95 -14.46 -19.20
CA GLU A 172 5.67 -13.73 -18.15
C GLU A 172 5.02 -12.37 -17.87
N LEU A 173 4.64 -11.62 -18.91
CA LEU A 173 3.98 -10.34 -18.71
C LEU A 173 2.61 -10.51 -18.05
N LYS A 174 1.84 -11.53 -18.45
CA LYS A 174 0.56 -11.87 -17.78
C LYS A 174 0.78 -12.19 -16.31
N ARG A 175 1.79 -13.00 -16.00
CA ARG A 175 2.15 -13.35 -14.60
C ARG A 175 2.48 -12.10 -13.78
N ARG A 176 3.22 -11.14 -14.35
CA ARG A 176 3.55 -9.87 -13.67
C ARG A 176 2.30 -9.03 -13.42
N VAL A 177 1.45 -8.86 -14.43
CA VAL A 177 0.20 -8.08 -14.32
C VAL A 177 -0.77 -8.72 -13.32
N GLU A 178 -0.94 -10.04 -13.37
CA GLU A 178 -1.74 -10.77 -12.38
C GLU A 178 -1.20 -10.53 -10.97
N LYS A 179 0.11 -10.66 -10.74
CA LYS A 179 0.75 -10.44 -9.43
C LYS A 179 0.39 -9.06 -8.87
N VAL A 180 0.58 -8.00 -9.66
CA VAL A 180 0.33 -6.63 -9.18
C VAL A 180 -1.16 -6.30 -9.04
N SER A 181 -2.05 -7.01 -9.74
CA SER A 181 -3.50 -6.78 -9.62
C SER A 181 -4.07 -7.04 -8.22
N VAL A 182 -3.33 -7.78 -7.37
CA VAL A 182 -3.66 -8.02 -5.96
C VAL A 182 -3.94 -6.71 -5.21
N THR A 183 -3.28 -5.61 -5.61
CA THR A 183 -3.38 -4.33 -4.91
C THR A 183 -4.74 -3.67 -5.09
N ALA A 184 -5.28 -3.75 -6.31
CA ALA A 184 -6.63 -3.25 -6.59
C ALA A 184 -7.70 -4.20 -6.06
N LEU A 185 -7.50 -5.51 -6.24
CA LEU A 185 -8.46 -6.52 -5.77
C LEU A 185 -8.58 -6.50 -4.23
N ARG A 186 -7.45 -6.36 -3.52
CA ARG A 186 -7.47 -6.20 -2.07
C ARG A 186 -8.25 -4.95 -1.67
N LEU A 187 -7.99 -3.79 -2.28
CA LEU A 187 -8.76 -2.58 -1.97
C LEU A 187 -10.25 -2.75 -2.31
N ALA A 188 -10.60 -3.45 -3.39
CA ALA A 188 -11.98 -3.67 -3.80
C ALA A 188 -12.80 -4.49 -2.77
N VAL A 189 -12.14 -5.34 -1.97
CA VAL A 189 -12.79 -6.11 -0.90
C VAL A 189 -12.77 -5.41 0.47
N GLU A 190 -12.44 -4.12 0.51
CA GLU A 190 -12.24 -3.38 1.76
C GLU A 190 -13.37 -3.50 2.78
N PRO A 191 -14.68 -3.47 2.44
CA PRO A 191 -15.73 -3.60 3.44
C PRO A 191 -15.71 -4.93 4.21
N VAL A 192 -15.43 -6.04 3.52
CA VAL A 192 -15.33 -7.36 4.14
C VAL A 192 -14.03 -7.47 4.92
N TRP A 193 -12.93 -6.98 4.36
CA TRP A 193 -11.65 -6.98 5.06
C TRP A 193 -11.70 -6.15 6.33
N TRP A 194 -12.29 -4.95 6.28
CA TRP A 194 -12.57 -4.10 7.43
C TRP A 194 -13.35 -4.87 8.49
N ASN A 195 -14.50 -5.45 8.12
CA ASN A 195 -15.36 -6.14 9.06
C ASN A 195 -14.73 -7.36 9.74
N ALA A 196 -13.86 -8.06 9.02
CA ALA A 196 -13.18 -9.26 9.49
C ALA A 196 -11.91 -8.95 10.30
N ILE A 197 -11.17 -7.89 9.94
CA ILE A 197 -9.79 -7.66 10.43
C ILE A 197 -9.69 -6.34 11.21
N GLU A 198 -10.09 -5.22 10.64
CA GLU A 198 -9.89 -3.90 11.27
C GLU A 198 -10.97 -3.58 12.32
N ALA A 199 -12.23 -3.92 12.10
CA ALA A 199 -13.32 -3.66 13.06
C ALA A 199 -13.08 -4.34 14.43
N PRO A 200 -12.69 -5.64 14.51
CA PRO A 200 -12.34 -6.26 15.80
C PRO A 200 -11.14 -5.57 16.48
N ARG A 201 -10.14 -5.16 15.71
CA ARG A 201 -8.98 -4.44 16.24
C ARG A 201 -9.38 -3.07 16.80
N ARG A 202 -10.17 -2.31 16.04
CA ARG A 202 -10.62 -0.97 16.39
C ARG A 202 -11.54 -1.00 17.61
N ALA A 203 -12.46 -1.96 17.68
CA ALA A 203 -13.32 -2.21 18.83
C ALA A 203 -12.50 -2.40 20.12
N ARG A 204 -11.41 -3.18 20.06
CA ARG A 204 -10.49 -3.37 21.19
C ARG A 204 -9.77 -2.08 21.60
N ILE A 205 -9.33 -1.26 20.65
CA ILE A 205 -8.60 -0.01 20.91
C ILE A 205 -9.54 1.04 21.52
N LEU A 206 -10.73 1.19 20.94
CA LEU A 206 -11.72 2.19 21.32
C LEU A 206 -12.65 1.74 22.45
N LYS A 207 -12.54 0.47 22.90
CA LYS A 207 -13.38 -0.14 23.94
C LYS A 207 -14.89 -0.10 23.60
N THR A 208 -15.22 -0.42 22.35
CA THR A 208 -16.59 -0.52 21.79
C THR A 208 -16.85 -1.95 21.30
N SER A 209 -18.09 -2.26 20.89
CA SER A 209 -18.45 -3.55 20.33
C SER A 209 -17.97 -3.71 18.88
N VAL A 210 -17.67 -4.95 18.47
CA VAL A 210 -17.32 -5.25 17.07
C VAL A 210 -18.47 -4.91 16.12
N ALA A 211 -19.72 -5.02 16.59
CA ALA A 211 -20.90 -4.71 15.79
C ALA A 211 -20.98 -3.21 15.44
N GLU A 212 -20.62 -2.33 16.38
CA GLU A 212 -20.59 -0.87 16.17
C GLU A 212 -19.50 -0.45 15.16
N GLU A 213 -18.37 -1.16 15.14
CA GLU A 213 -17.24 -0.84 14.25
C GLU A 213 -17.38 -1.43 12.84
N ARG A 214 -18.33 -2.34 12.62
CA ARG A 214 -18.55 -2.98 11.32
C ARG A 214 -19.37 -2.08 10.40
N VAL A 215 -19.07 -2.15 9.10
CA VAL A 215 -19.88 -1.56 8.04
C VAL A 215 -21.01 -2.52 7.64
N SER A 216 -22.22 -1.99 7.49
CA SER A 216 -23.38 -2.77 7.05
C SER A 216 -23.27 -3.15 5.58
N LEU A 217 -23.55 -4.43 5.27
CA LEU A 217 -23.53 -4.97 3.91
C LEU A 217 -24.83 -5.71 3.62
N THR A 218 -25.42 -5.45 2.45
CA THR A 218 -26.58 -6.20 1.96
C THR A 218 -26.18 -7.65 1.61
N PRO A 219 -27.13 -8.60 1.56
CA PRO A 219 -26.84 -9.97 1.13
C PRO A 219 -26.19 -10.05 -0.26
N ALA A 220 -26.62 -9.19 -1.20
CA ALA A 220 -26.04 -9.11 -2.54
C ALA A 220 -24.57 -8.65 -2.51
N GLN A 221 -24.25 -7.64 -1.69
CA GLN A 221 -22.87 -7.18 -1.50
C GLN A 221 -22.01 -8.26 -0.85
N LEU A 222 -22.50 -8.94 0.18
CA LEU A 222 -21.78 -10.04 0.84
C LEU A 222 -21.41 -11.15 -0.15
N GLN A 223 -22.34 -11.55 -1.01
CA GLN A 223 -22.10 -12.57 -2.03
C GLN A 223 -21.10 -12.11 -3.10
N ARG A 224 -21.20 -10.84 -3.54
CA ARG A 224 -20.24 -10.24 -4.48
C ARG A 224 -18.84 -10.23 -3.89
N TYR A 225 -18.66 -9.71 -2.68
CA TYR A 225 -17.35 -9.65 -2.03
C TYR A 225 -16.79 -11.03 -1.72
N ARG A 226 -17.64 -12.02 -1.40
CA ARG A 226 -17.20 -13.41 -1.19
C ARG A 226 -16.48 -13.95 -2.44
N THR A 227 -17.04 -13.68 -3.62
CA THR A 227 -16.43 -14.06 -4.90
C THR A 227 -15.07 -13.38 -5.10
N LEU A 228 -14.98 -12.08 -4.84
CA LEU A 228 -13.74 -11.32 -4.97
C LEU A 228 -12.67 -11.75 -3.97
N VAL A 229 -13.05 -12.06 -2.73
CA VAL A 229 -12.10 -12.55 -1.72
C VAL A 229 -11.59 -13.94 -2.09
N ARG A 230 -12.43 -14.81 -2.67
CA ARG A 230 -11.96 -16.10 -3.20
C ARG A 230 -10.93 -15.90 -4.30
N GLU A 231 -11.18 -14.95 -5.21
CA GLU A 231 -10.22 -14.57 -6.26
C GLU A 231 -8.91 -14.05 -5.66
N LEU A 232 -8.99 -13.21 -4.62
CA LEU A 232 -7.83 -12.67 -3.91
C LEU A 232 -6.94 -13.78 -3.33
N PHE A 233 -7.54 -14.73 -2.61
CA PHE A 233 -6.77 -15.84 -2.03
C PHE A 233 -6.26 -16.82 -3.09
N ALA A 234 -6.99 -17.04 -4.18
CA ALA A 234 -6.52 -17.87 -5.29
C ALA A 234 -5.30 -17.24 -5.98
N LEU A 235 -5.35 -15.93 -6.21
CA LEU A 235 -4.25 -15.16 -6.76
C LEU A 235 -3.03 -15.18 -5.82
N ALA A 236 -3.26 -14.95 -4.53
CA ALA A 236 -2.22 -15.01 -3.51
C ALA A 236 -1.53 -16.38 -3.47
N ALA A 237 -2.29 -17.47 -3.51
CA ALA A 237 -1.75 -18.83 -3.57
C ALA A 237 -0.95 -19.07 -4.86
N LYS A 238 -1.47 -18.65 -6.02
CA LYS A 238 -0.81 -18.78 -7.33
C LYS A 238 0.55 -18.09 -7.38
N HIS A 239 0.69 -16.94 -6.72
CA HIS A 239 1.92 -16.14 -6.73
C HIS A 239 2.77 -16.30 -5.46
N GLY A 240 2.49 -17.28 -4.60
CA GLY A 240 3.29 -17.54 -3.40
C GLY A 240 3.26 -16.40 -2.37
N MET A 241 2.16 -15.65 -2.30
CA MET A 241 2.00 -14.54 -1.37
C MET A 241 1.61 -15.06 0.02
N ALA A 242 2.59 -15.47 0.83
CA ALA A 242 2.33 -16.12 2.12
C ALA A 242 2.07 -15.16 3.30
N MET A 243 2.43 -13.88 3.15
CA MET A 243 2.36 -12.87 4.21
C MET A 243 1.49 -11.70 3.74
N TYR A 244 0.62 -11.21 4.63
CA TYR A 244 -0.20 -10.03 4.34
C TYR A 244 0.11 -8.83 5.25
N TYR A 245 0.87 -9.03 6.32
CA TYR A 245 1.37 -7.97 7.21
C TYR A 245 2.66 -8.40 7.91
N GLU A 246 3.29 -7.49 8.65
CA GLU A 246 4.56 -7.75 9.34
C GLU A 246 4.43 -8.81 10.45
N GLY A 247 5.15 -9.93 10.27
CA GLY A 247 5.06 -11.11 11.13
C GLY A 247 3.78 -11.94 10.96
N GLY A 248 3.02 -11.70 9.88
CA GLY A 248 1.65 -12.16 9.72
C GLY A 248 1.37 -13.04 8.52
N LYS A 249 1.06 -14.32 8.77
CA LYS A 249 0.67 -15.27 7.73
C LYS A 249 -0.71 -14.99 7.13
N LEU A 250 -0.86 -15.20 5.83
CA LEU A 250 -2.10 -15.01 5.08
C LEU A 250 -3.28 -15.83 5.62
N GLU A 251 -3.01 -17.02 6.14
CA GLU A 251 -4.00 -17.92 6.72
C GLU A 251 -4.80 -17.24 7.84
N ARG A 252 -4.19 -16.33 8.60
CA ARG A 252 -4.91 -15.57 9.64
C ARG A 252 -5.98 -14.66 9.05
N ALA A 253 -5.70 -13.98 7.94
CA ALA A 253 -6.70 -13.19 7.23
C ALA A 253 -7.80 -14.09 6.67
N ARG A 254 -7.43 -15.25 6.12
CA ARG A 254 -8.39 -16.24 5.61
C ARG A 254 -9.32 -16.72 6.71
N ASP A 255 -8.81 -17.09 7.88
CA ASP A 255 -9.61 -17.57 9.00
C ASP A 255 -10.51 -16.47 9.57
N ALA A 256 -10.01 -15.24 9.69
CA ALA A 256 -10.81 -14.11 10.14
C ALA A 256 -11.99 -13.84 9.19
N ILE A 257 -11.76 -13.88 7.87
CA ILE A 257 -12.81 -13.69 6.88
C ILE A 257 -13.81 -14.86 6.89
N ARG A 258 -13.34 -16.11 7.02
CA ARG A 258 -14.22 -17.28 7.19
C ARG A 258 -15.13 -17.13 8.39
N GLY A 259 -14.57 -16.71 9.53
CA GLY A 259 -15.31 -16.44 10.75
C GLY A 259 -16.34 -15.32 10.58
N TYR A 260 -16.00 -14.27 9.83
CA TYR A 260 -16.95 -13.20 9.51
C TYR A 260 -18.15 -13.70 8.67
N TYR A 261 -17.91 -14.61 7.72
CA TYR A 261 -18.98 -15.24 6.94
C TYR A 261 -19.71 -16.38 7.69
N GLY A 262 -19.27 -16.75 8.89
CA GLY A 262 -19.85 -17.87 9.64
C GLY A 262 -19.61 -19.24 9.00
N LEU A 263 -18.55 -19.39 8.20
CA LEU A 263 -18.28 -20.63 7.45
C LEU A 263 -17.75 -21.74 8.37
N GLN A 264 -18.28 -22.95 8.20
CA GLN A 264 -17.83 -24.15 8.91
C GLN A 264 -16.53 -24.72 8.31
N SER A 265 -15.86 -25.62 9.04
CA SER A 265 -14.69 -26.34 8.52
C SER A 265 -15.06 -27.12 7.25
N GLY A 266 -14.26 -26.96 6.20
CA GLY A 266 -14.48 -27.61 4.89
C GLY A 266 -15.35 -26.83 3.91
N GLU A 267 -16.14 -25.85 4.36
CA GLU A 267 -16.88 -24.99 3.43
C GLU A 267 -15.94 -24.11 2.63
N SER A 268 -16.12 -24.05 1.30
CA SER A 268 -15.31 -23.18 0.45
C SER A 268 -15.59 -21.72 0.78
N LEU A 269 -14.52 -20.91 0.78
CA LEU A 269 -14.71 -19.46 0.75
C LEU A 269 -15.43 -19.04 -0.53
#